data_AF-A0A7V8XZ34-F1
#
_entry.id   AF-A0A7V8XZ34-F1
#
_cell.length_a   1.000
_cell.length_b   1.000
_cell.length_c   1.000
_cell.angle_alpha   90.00
_cell.angle_beta   90.00
_cell.angle_gamma   90.00
#
_symmetry.space_group_name_H-M   'P 1'
#
loop_
_entity.id
_entity.type
_entity.pdbx_description
1 polymer ?
#
loop_
_entity_poly.entity_id
_entity_poly.type
_entity_poly.pdbx_seq_one_letter_code
_entity_poly.pdbx_strand_id
1 'polypeptide(L)'
;MDEGGLELTFLEYREAFLRALAARDAGRVVTMIQPELRNRSFVEFLRLSPQEIAGREEAWVWRELERTISHGGAFTTSEGAVHGRREFCAPYAYVRYPRASPLLSEMGEAYPWVVIGRNVAVRRSPSIKAAVIARVSYELLPVDDRDARDESGGPIVWQGVYLPNGRYGFIADDLLWGDRDYHACFANFDGQWLLTKFERGL
;
A
#
# COMPACT_ATOMS: atom_id res chain seq x y z
N MET A 1 9.65 -4.55 1.80
CA MET A 1 10.96 -3.97 2.15
C MET A 1 10.67 -2.63 2.82
N ASP A 2 11.51 -2.14 3.73
CA ASP A 2 11.30 -0.81 4.32
C ASP A 2 12.62 -0.09 4.54
N GLU A 3 12.85 0.96 3.75
CA GLU A 3 14.00 1.87 3.90
C GLU A 3 13.67 3.04 4.83
N GLY A 4 12.43 3.20 5.31
CA GLY A 4 12.00 4.36 6.08
C GLY A 4 12.76 4.51 7.41
N GLY A 5 13.23 3.39 7.97
CA GLY A 5 14.09 3.38 9.17
C GLY A 5 15.53 3.81 8.94
N LEU A 6 15.97 4.03 7.69
CA LEU A 6 17.32 4.52 7.39
C LEU A 6 17.48 6.02 7.68
N GLU A 7 16.39 6.76 7.82
CA GLU A 7 16.40 8.19 8.10
C GLU A 7 15.50 8.52 9.29
N LEU A 8 16.13 8.85 10.42
CA LEU A 8 15.44 9.02 11.71
C LEU A 8 14.33 10.08 11.65
N THR A 9 14.57 11.22 10.99
CA THR A 9 13.59 12.30 10.89
C THR A 9 12.36 11.89 10.08
N PHE A 10 12.54 11.02 9.08
CA PHE A 10 11.41 10.46 8.32
C PHE A 10 10.65 9.42 9.14
N LEU A 11 11.36 8.55 9.87
CA LEU A 11 10.74 7.57 10.75
C LEU A 11 9.83 8.23 11.80
N GLU A 12 10.34 9.26 12.48
CA GLU A 12 9.58 10.05 13.46
C GLU A 12 8.33 10.70 12.84
N TYR A 13 8.49 11.28 11.64
CA TYR A 13 7.39 11.85 10.87
C TYR A 13 6.33 10.80 10.52
N ARG A 14 6.74 9.64 10.00
CA ARG A 14 5.83 8.55 9.60
C ARG A 14 5.03 8.04 10.80
N GLU A 15 5.69 7.84 11.94
CA GLU A 15 5.00 7.42 13.17
C GLU A 15 4.01 8.48 13.66
N ALA A 16 4.37 9.77 13.60
CA ALA A 16 3.45 10.84 13.93
C ALA A 16 2.25 10.89 12.98
N PHE A 17 2.46 10.60 11.69
CA PHE A 17 1.41 10.53 10.69
C PHE A 17 0.44 9.38 10.99
N LEU A 18 0.98 8.17 11.23
CA LEU A 18 0.18 6.99 11.58
C LEU A 18 -0.61 7.19 12.88
N ARG A 19 -0.02 7.85 13.89
CA ARG A 19 -0.76 8.23 15.11
C ARG A 19 -1.92 9.18 14.82
N ALA A 20 -1.72 10.17 13.94
CA ALA A 20 -2.79 11.09 13.53
C ALA A 20 -3.90 10.37 12.75
N LEU A 21 -3.55 9.40 11.90
CA LEU A 21 -4.50 8.55 11.18
C LEU A 21 -5.35 7.67 12.11
N ALA A 22 -4.69 7.00 13.07
CA ALA A 22 -5.34 6.18 14.07
C ALA A 22 -6.26 7.01 15.00
N ALA A 23 -5.86 8.23 15.34
CA ALA A 23 -6.66 9.16 16.13
C ALA A 23 -7.78 9.86 15.33
N ARG A 24 -7.84 9.67 14.00
CA ARG A 24 -8.72 10.42 13.09
C ARG A 24 -8.58 11.94 13.23
N ASP A 25 -7.37 12.42 13.50
CA ASP A 25 -7.07 13.85 13.68
C ASP A 25 -6.86 14.52 12.32
N ALA A 26 -7.97 14.94 11.70
CA ALA A 26 -7.98 15.60 10.40
C ALA A 26 -7.11 16.87 10.39
N GLY A 27 -7.13 17.65 11.47
CA GLY A 27 -6.35 18.87 11.59
C GLY A 27 -4.86 18.56 11.50
N ARG A 28 -4.40 17.56 12.26
CA ARG A 28 -3.01 17.12 12.23
C ARG A 28 -2.61 16.54 10.88
N VAL A 29 -3.39 15.64 10.30
CA VAL A 29 -3.09 15.03 8.99
C VAL A 29 -2.95 16.10 7.90
N VAL A 30 -3.84 17.09 7.85
CA VAL A 30 -3.78 18.19 6.87
C VAL A 30 -2.49 19.00 6.98
N THR A 31 -1.96 19.23 8.19
CA THR A 31 -0.68 19.93 8.37
C THR A 31 0.53 19.15 7.85
N MET A 32 0.41 17.83 7.73
CA MET A 32 1.46 16.93 7.26
C MET A 32 1.42 16.73 5.73
N ILE A 33 0.41 17.29 5.06
CA ILE A 33 0.25 17.21 3.60
C ILE A 33 0.82 18.46 2.95
N GLN A 34 1.56 18.30 1.85
CA GLN A 34 2.08 19.38 1.04
C GLN A 34 0.93 20.30 0.57
N PRO A 35 1.03 21.64 0.69
CA PRO A 35 -0.06 22.55 0.36
C PRO A 35 -0.69 22.35 -1.02
N GLU A 36 0.10 22.00 -2.03
CA GLU A 36 -0.36 21.78 -3.40
C GLU A 36 -1.22 20.51 -3.54
N LEU A 37 -1.00 19.50 -2.69
CA LEU A 37 -1.83 18.28 -2.64
C LEU A 37 -3.12 18.48 -1.84
N ARG A 38 -3.27 19.63 -1.14
CA ARG A 38 -4.50 19.98 -0.41
C ARG A 38 -5.58 20.46 -1.36
N ASN A 39 -5.89 19.65 -2.37
CA ASN A 39 -7.08 19.87 -3.16
C ASN A 39 -8.31 19.84 -2.24
N ARG A 40 -9.34 20.59 -2.61
CA ARG A 40 -10.50 20.83 -1.75
C ARG A 40 -11.15 19.51 -1.34
N SER A 41 -11.33 18.58 -2.27
CA SER A 41 -12.02 17.30 -2.07
C SER A 41 -11.28 16.38 -1.09
N PHE A 42 -9.97 16.17 -1.26
CA PHE A 42 -9.17 15.30 -0.39
C PHE A 42 -9.15 15.80 1.06
N VAL A 43 -8.95 17.10 1.24
CA VAL A 43 -8.97 17.71 2.57
C VAL A 43 -10.37 17.77 3.16
N GLU A 44 -11.41 17.99 2.35
CA GLU A 44 -12.81 17.91 2.79
C GLU A 44 -13.13 16.50 3.28
N PHE A 45 -12.72 15.45 2.57
CA PHE A 45 -12.95 14.06 2.98
C PHE A 45 -12.27 13.71 4.31
N LEU A 46 -11.06 14.20 4.55
CA LEU A 46 -10.40 14.03 5.84
C LEU A 46 -11.17 14.72 6.98
N ARG A 47 -11.92 15.79 6.73
CA ARG A 47 -12.62 16.54 7.79
C ARG A 47 -14.00 15.98 8.15
N LEU A 48 -14.52 15.03 7.38
CA LEU A 48 -15.79 14.39 7.67
C LEU A 48 -15.65 13.42 8.85
N SER A 49 -16.63 13.45 9.76
CA SER A 49 -16.71 12.49 10.86
C SER A 49 -17.02 11.07 10.38
N PRO A 50 -16.72 10.04 11.18
CA PRO A 50 -17.07 8.64 10.87
C PRO A 50 -18.55 8.44 10.52
N GLN A 51 -19.45 9.19 11.16
CA GLN A 51 -20.89 9.14 10.87
C GLN A 51 -21.23 9.79 9.53
N GLU A 52 -20.54 10.88 9.16
CA GLU A 52 -20.74 11.60 7.90
C GLU A 52 -20.23 10.83 6.68
N ILE A 53 -19.29 9.89 6.87
CA ILE A 53 -18.73 9.03 5.81
C ILE A 53 -19.26 7.59 5.86
N ALA A 54 -20.10 7.24 6.85
CA ALA A 54 -20.63 5.90 6.97
C ALA A 54 -21.44 5.51 5.72
N GLY A 55 -21.01 4.45 5.04
CA GLY A 55 -21.64 3.98 3.80
C GLY A 55 -21.36 4.83 2.57
N ARG A 56 -20.47 5.82 2.66
CA ARG A 56 -20.04 6.64 1.53
C ARG A 56 -18.67 6.20 1.04
N GLU A 57 -18.35 6.54 -0.20
CA GLU A 57 -17.07 6.24 -0.83
C GLU A 57 -15.94 6.82 0.04
N GLU A 58 -16.11 8.05 0.50
CA GLU A 58 -15.21 8.87 1.32
C GLU A 58 -14.61 8.16 2.56
N ALA A 59 -15.24 7.12 3.11
CA ALA A 59 -14.67 6.30 4.19
C ALA A 59 -13.38 5.58 3.79
N TRP A 60 -13.13 5.35 2.49
CA TRP A 60 -11.92 4.70 2.02
C TRP A 60 -10.67 5.54 2.30
N VAL A 61 -10.74 6.88 2.28
CA VAL A 61 -9.52 7.72 2.31
C VAL A 61 -8.64 7.45 3.52
N TRP A 62 -9.27 7.34 4.70
CA TRP A 62 -8.58 7.07 5.95
C TRP A 62 -7.98 5.67 5.98
N ARG A 63 -8.74 4.67 5.50
CA ARG A 63 -8.31 3.28 5.45
C ARG A 63 -7.14 3.11 4.48
N GLU A 64 -7.24 3.67 3.28
CA GLU A 64 -6.21 3.54 2.26
C GLU A 64 -4.95 4.33 2.64
N LEU A 65 -5.06 5.54 3.19
CA LEU A 65 -3.89 6.26 3.72
C LEU A 65 -3.16 5.44 4.79
N GLU A 66 -3.90 4.90 5.75
CA GLU A 66 -3.32 4.10 6.83
C GLU A 66 -2.69 2.81 6.28
N ARG A 67 -3.40 2.08 5.42
CA ARG A 67 -2.90 0.87 4.75
C ARG A 67 -1.61 1.18 4.00
N THR A 68 -1.63 2.13 3.06
CA THR A 68 -0.48 2.51 2.25
C THR A 68 0.73 2.91 3.09
N ILE A 69 0.56 3.78 4.09
CA ILE A 69 1.66 4.35 4.87
C ILE A 69 2.20 3.35 5.90
N SER A 70 1.37 2.40 6.35
CA SER A 70 1.79 1.33 7.25
C SER A 70 2.74 0.34 6.57
N HIS A 71 2.70 0.24 5.24
CA HIS A 71 3.61 -0.59 4.49
C HIS A 71 5.00 0.04 4.38
N GLY A 72 6.01 -0.83 4.31
CA GLY A 72 7.37 -0.40 4.08
C GLY A 72 7.56 0.22 2.69
N GLY A 73 8.46 1.19 2.58
CA GLY A 73 8.73 1.94 1.35
C GLY A 73 10.20 1.93 0.94
N ALA A 74 10.50 2.66 -0.11
CA ALA A 74 11.86 2.87 -0.61
C ALA A 74 12.10 4.34 -0.97
N PHE A 75 13.35 4.78 -0.86
CA PHE A 75 13.74 6.09 -1.36
C PHE A 75 13.97 6.06 -2.87
N THR A 76 13.63 7.17 -3.53
CA THR A 76 13.73 7.34 -4.97
C THR A 76 14.03 8.79 -5.32
N THR A 77 14.62 9.02 -6.50
CA THR A 77 14.76 10.34 -7.12
C THR A 77 14.14 10.40 -8.52
N SER A 78 13.64 9.26 -9.02
CA SER A 78 13.08 9.10 -10.37
C SER A 78 11.56 8.92 -10.37
N GLU A 79 10.99 8.50 -9.24
CA GLU A 79 9.55 8.33 -9.04
C GLU A 79 9.05 9.36 -8.03
N GLY A 80 7.72 9.58 -7.97
CA GLY A 80 7.08 10.47 -7.02
C GLY A 80 6.37 11.66 -7.66
N ALA A 81 6.32 12.79 -6.95
CA ALA A 81 5.66 14.02 -7.40
C ALA A 81 6.63 15.21 -7.53
N VAL A 82 7.77 15.16 -6.86
CA VAL A 82 8.74 16.25 -6.79
C VAL A 82 9.98 15.88 -7.58
N HIS A 83 9.96 16.17 -8.88
CA HIS A 83 11.02 15.80 -9.81
C HIS A 83 12.41 16.28 -9.34
N GLY A 84 13.37 15.34 -9.33
CA GLY A 84 14.77 15.61 -8.95
C GLY A 84 15.01 15.72 -7.44
N ARG A 85 13.97 15.58 -6.61
CA ARG A 85 14.12 15.47 -5.15
C ARG A 85 14.13 14.01 -4.73
N ARG A 86 14.85 13.72 -3.64
CA ARG A 86 14.78 12.42 -2.97
C ARG A 86 13.46 12.33 -2.21
N GLU A 87 12.62 11.39 -2.61
CA GLU A 87 11.34 11.09 -1.97
C GLU A 87 11.37 9.70 -1.37
N PHE A 88 10.61 9.49 -0.30
CA PHE A 88 10.26 8.16 0.17
C PHE A 88 8.87 7.82 -0.36
N CYS A 89 8.72 6.68 -1.03
CA CYS A 89 7.41 6.24 -1.49
C CYS A 89 7.04 4.86 -0.92
N ALA A 90 5.78 4.74 -0.53
CA ALA A 90 5.18 3.54 0.02
C ALA A 90 3.99 3.06 -0.84
N PRO A 91 3.82 1.74 -0.98
CA PRO A 91 4.79 0.72 -0.59
C PRO A 91 6.01 0.71 -1.50
N TYR A 92 7.08 0.01 -1.09
CA TYR A 92 8.33 -0.11 -1.84
C TYR A 92 8.13 -0.64 -3.27
N ALA A 93 7.05 -1.40 -3.48
CA ALA A 93 6.63 -1.94 -4.77
C ALA A 93 6.48 -0.84 -5.83
N TYR A 94 5.95 0.33 -5.45
CA TYR A 94 5.77 1.48 -6.34
C TYR A 94 7.11 1.94 -6.96
N VAL A 95 8.19 1.91 -6.17
CA VAL A 95 9.53 2.34 -6.61
C VAL A 95 10.26 1.22 -7.34
N ARG A 96 10.15 -0.02 -6.85
CA ARG A 96 10.95 -1.15 -7.34
C ARG A 96 10.38 -1.80 -8.59
N TYR A 97 9.08 -1.67 -8.82
CA TYR A 97 8.38 -2.21 -9.99
C TYR A 97 7.62 -1.07 -10.69
N PRO A 98 8.33 -0.06 -11.23
CA PRO A 98 7.68 1.03 -11.94
C PRO A 98 6.92 0.47 -13.15
N ARG A 99 5.84 1.17 -13.56
CA ARG A 99 4.87 0.68 -14.57
C ARG A 99 5.48 0.23 -15.90
N ALA A 100 6.66 0.73 -16.25
CA ALA A 100 7.40 0.33 -17.45
C ALA A 100 8.32 -0.90 -17.25
N SER A 101 8.20 -1.61 -16.13
CA SER A 101 9.03 -2.78 -15.85
C SER A 101 8.74 -3.89 -16.87
N PRO A 102 9.74 -4.36 -17.64
CA PRO A 102 9.57 -5.46 -18.58
C PRO A 102 9.00 -6.72 -17.92
N LEU A 103 9.26 -6.91 -16.63
CA LEU A 103 8.72 -7.99 -15.81
C LEU A 103 7.18 -8.00 -15.78
N LEU A 104 6.54 -6.83 -15.81
CA LEU A 104 5.07 -6.74 -15.85
C LEU A 104 4.53 -7.16 -17.23
N SER A 105 5.23 -6.78 -18.30
CA SER A 105 4.83 -7.13 -19.68
C SER A 105 5.00 -8.62 -20.00
N GLU A 106 5.96 -9.30 -19.37
CA GLU A 106 6.19 -10.74 -19.55
C GLU A 106 5.15 -11.61 -18.84
N MET A 107 4.41 -11.08 -17.86
CA MET A 107 3.44 -11.84 -17.05
C MET A 107 2.03 -11.94 -17.66
N GLY A 108 1.78 -11.30 -18.81
CA GLY A 108 0.53 -11.43 -19.57
C GLY A 108 -0.67 -10.73 -18.92
N GLU A 109 -1.89 -11.25 -19.16
CA GLU A 109 -3.15 -10.71 -18.61
C GLU A 109 -3.30 -10.89 -17.08
N ALA A 110 -2.46 -11.74 -16.47
CA ALA A 110 -2.42 -11.90 -15.03
C ALA A 110 -1.64 -10.72 -14.42
N TYR A 111 -2.38 -9.73 -13.90
CA TYR A 111 -1.80 -8.61 -13.16
C TYR A 111 -0.94 -9.16 -12.02
N PRO A 112 0.38 -8.97 -12.01
CA PRO A 112 1.20 -9.52 -10.95
C PRO A 112 1.06 -8.65 -9.70
N TRP A 113 0.87 -9.30 -8.55
CA TRP A 113 0.85 -8.60 -7.28
C TRP A 113 2.17 -8.83 -6.56
N VAL A 114 2.65 -7.79 -5.91
CA VAL A 114 3.82 -7.84 -5.06
C VAL A 114 3.40 -8.28 -3.67
N VAL A 115 4.03 -9.32 -3.15
CA VAL A 115 3.88 -9.70 -1.74
C VAL A 115 4.49 -8.60 -0.86
N ILE A 116 3.68 -7.96 -0.02
CA ILE A 116 4.13 -6.93 0.92
C ILE A 116 4.34 -7.58 2.29
N GLY A 117 5.51 -8.22 2.46
CA GLY A 117 5.86 -8.80 3.75
C GLY A 117 7.04 -9.77 3.67
N ARG A 118 7.52 -10.17 4.85
CA ARG A 118 8.46 -11.29 5.00
C ARG A 118 7.69 -12.52 5.45
N ASN A 119 8.11 -13.68 4.97
CA ASN A 119 7.65 -14.98 5.45
C ASN A 119 6.12 -15.16 5.36
N VAL A 120 5.51 -14.52 4.36
CA VAL A 120 4.06 -14.53 4.12
C VAL A 120 3.63 -15.95 3.76
N ALA A 121 2.61 -16.45 4.45
CA ALA A 121 2.14 -17.81 4.28
C ALA A 121 1.25 -17.92 3.03
N VAL A 122 1.61 -18.84 2.13
CA VAL A 122 0.75 -19.26 1.02
C VAL A 122 0.04 -20.53 1.46
N ARG A 123 -1.28 -20.52 1.40
CA ARG A 123 -2.13 -21.58 1.95
C ARG A 123 -2.80 -22.41 0.88
N ARG A 124 -3.17 -23.63 1.23
CA ARG A 124 -3.79 -24.58 0.30
C ARG A 124 -5.25 -24.24 -0.06
N SER A 125 -5.98 -23.58 0.85
CA SER A 125 -7.35 -23.10 0.65
C SER A 125 -7.51 -21.72 1.32
N PRO A 126 -8.54 -20.93 0.99
CA PRO A 126 -8.75 -19.58 1.52
C PRO A 126 -9.23 -19.64 2.98
N SER A 127 -8.32 -19.97 3.90
CA SER A 127 -8.61 -20.06 5.33
C SER A 127 -7.35 -19.95 6.17
N ILE A 128 -7.41 -19.25 7.31
CA ILE A 128 -6.29 -19.17 8.27
C ILE A 128 -5.92 -20.53 8.88
N LYS A 129 -6.83 -21.52 8.81
CA LYS A 129 -6.60 -22.89 9.32
C LYS A 129 -6.04 -23.82 8.25
N ALA A 130 -6.06 -23.42 6.97
CA ALA A 130 -5.55 -24.24 5.89
C ALA A 130 -4.03 -24.43 6.00
N ALA A 131 -3.55 -25.59 5.53
CA ALA A 131 -2.14 -25.91 5.53
C ALA A 131 -1.33 -24.88 4.75
N VAL A 132 -0.19 -24.46 5.32
CA VAL A 132 0.78 -23.60 4.64
C VAL A 132 1.59 -24.47 3.67
N ILE A 133 1.55 -24.14 2.38
CA ILE A 133 2.21 -24.89 1.31
C ILE A 133 3.49 -24.23 0.81
N ALA A 134 3.68 -22.93 1.09
CA ALA A 134 4.90 -22.19 0.87
C ALA A 134 4.98 -20.97 1.78
N ARG A 135 6.16 -20.37 1.85
CA ARG A 135 6.36 -19.04 2.41
C ARG A 135 7.16 -18.19 1.43
N VAL A 136 6.68 -16.99 1.18
CA VAL A 136 7.22 -16.05 0.19
C VAL A 136 7.57 -14.73 0.85
N SER A 137 8.52 -13.99 0.30
CA SER A 137 8.93 -12.69 0.84
C SER A 137 9.25 -11.69 -0.27
N TYR A 138 8.47 -10.63 -0.38
CA TYR A 138 8.74 -9.54 -1.34
C TYR A 138 8.82 -9.98 -2.82
N GLU A 139 8.08 -11.03 -3.17
CA GLU A 139 8.06 -11.64 -4.50
C GLU A 139 6.88 -11.12 -5.34
N LEU A 140 7.07 -11.08 -6.66
CA LEU A 140 5.98 -10.91 -7.63
C LEU A 140 5.32 -12.26 -7.87
N LEU A 141 4.01 -12.32 -7.73
CA LEU A 141 3.21 -13.53 -8.00
C LEU A 141 2.10 -13.20 -9.00
N PRO A 142 1.89 -14.04 -10.04
CA PRO A 142 0.66 -13.98 -10.81
C PRO A 142 -0.53 -14.29 -9.92
N VAL A 143 -1.59 -13.49 -10.03
CA VAL A 143 -2.86 -13.74 -9.33
C VAL A 143 -3.92 -14.28 -10.29
N ASP A 144 -4.79 -15.13 -9.76
CA ASP A 144 -6.04 -15.54 -10.40
C ASP A 144 -7.11 -14.52 -10.01
N ASP A 145 -7.71 -13.82 -10.97
CA ASP A 145 -8.61 -12.67 -10.77
C ASP A 145 -9.96 -13.00 -10.11
N ARG A 146 -10.19 -14.28 -9.80
CA ARG A 146 -11.37 -14.76 -9.10
C ARG A 146 -11.14 -14.70 -7.59
N ASP A 147 -11.83 -13.78 -6.93
CA ASP A 147 -11.86 -13.71 -5.46
C ASP A 147 -12.30 -15.05 -4.86
N ALA A 148 -11.48 -15.57 -3.95
CA ALA A 148 -11.83 -16.75 -3.17
C ALA A 148 -12.41 -16.29 -1.84
N ARG A 149 -13.70 -16.54 -1.63
CA ARG A 149 -14.33 -16.30 -0.33
C ARG A 149 -13.75 -17.26 0.70
N ASP A 150 -13.51 -16.74 1.90
CA ASP A 150 -13.07 -17.56 3.02
C ASP A 150 -14.08 -18.70 3.25
N GLU A 151 -13.61 -19.95 3.21
CA GLU A 151 -14.45 -21.14 3.43
C GLU A 151 -15.16 -21.14 4.80
N SER A 152 -14.63 -20.39 5.76
CA SER A 152 -15.18 -20.23 7.11
C SER A 152 -16.08 -19.02 7.30
N GLY A 153 -16.32 -18.22 6.25
CA GLY A 153 -17.12 -16.99 6.32
C GLY A 153 -16.44 -15.85 7.08
N GLY A 154 -15.12 -15.91 7.24
CA GLY A 154 -14.32 -14.87 7.86
C GLY A 154 -14.25 -13.58 7.03
N PRO A 155 -13.80 -12.45 7.64
CA PRO A 155 -13.73 -11.16 6.96
C PRO A 155 -12.53 -11.04 6.00
N ILE A 156 -11.64 -12.03 5.96
CA ILE A 156 -10.41 -11.98 5.15
C ILE A 156 -10.78 -12.29 3.70
N VAL A 157 -10.39 -11.39 2.80
CA VAL A 157 -10.41 -11.63 1.36
C VAL A 157 -9.14 -12.40 0.99
N TRP A 158 -9.30 -13.48 0.22
CA TRP A 158 -8.20 -14.33 -0.21
C TRP A 158 -8.03 -14.23 -1.72
N GLN A 159 -6.78 -14.07 -2.14
CA GLN A 159 -6.38 -14.07 -3.54
C GLN A 159 -5.73 -15.41 -3.89
N GLY A 160 -6.16 -16.00 -5.01
CA GLY A 160 -5.47 -17.13 -5.62
C GLY A 160 -4.16 -16.67 -6.27
N VAL A 161 -3.06 -17.39 -6.02
CA VAL A 161 -1.73 -17.06 -6.54
C VAL A 161 -1.02 -18.29 -7.11
N TYR A 162 -0.17 -18.06 -8.10
CA TYR A 162 0.73 -19.08 -8.65
C TYR A 162 2.16 -18.88 -8.13
N LEU A 163 2.72 -19.92 -7.53
CA LEU A 163 4.11 -19.94 -7.09
C LEU A 163 5.06 -20.18 -8.28
N PRO A 164 6.36 -19.78 -8.18
CA PRO A 164 7.34 -20.00 -9.25
C PRO A 164 7.50 -21.46 -9.70
N ASN A 165 7.14 -22.42 -8.83
CA ASN A 165 7.17 -23.85 -9.14
C ASN A 165 5.85 -24.38 -9.75
N GLY A 166 4.95 -23.50 -10.18
CA GLY A 166 3.66 -23.84 -10.81
C GLY A 166 2.56 -24.27 -9.84
N ARG A 167 2.83 -24.34 -8.53
CA ARG A 167 1.79 -24.67 -7.53
C ARG A 167 0.85 -23.48 -7.31
N TYR A 168 -0.44 -23.79 -7.17
CA TYR A 168 -1.48 -22.83 -6.84
C TYR A 168 -1.75 -22.78 -5.34
N GLY A 169 -2.05 -21.60 -4.80
CA GLY A 169 -2.38 -21.38 -3.40
C GLY A 169 -3.11 -20.06 -3.15
N PHE A 170 -3.29 -19.71 -1.88
CA PHE A 170 -4.04 -18.54 -1.45
C PHE A 170 -3.24 -17.68 -0.46
N ILE A 171 -3.28 -16.37 -0.66
CA ILE A 171 -2.70 -15.35 0.22
C ILE A 171 -3.81 -14.36 0.61
N ALA A 172 -3.76 -13.81 1.82
CA ALA A 172 -4.67 -12.73 2.21
C ALA A 172 -4.41 -11.48 1.35
N ASP A 173 -5.46 -10.87 0.82
CA ASP A 173 -5.39 -9.73 -0.09
C ASP A 173 -4.58 -8.55 0.50
N ASP A 174 -4.73 -8.28 1.79
CA ASP A 174 -3.99 -7.23 2.52
C ASP A 174 -2.44 -7.41 2.51
N LEU A 175 -1.96 -8.60 2.13
CA LEU A 175 -0.53 -8.93 2.02
C LEU A 175 -0.02 -8.89 0.58
N LEU A 176 -0.89 -8.56 -0.37
CA LEU A 176 -0.57 -8.38 -1.76
C LEU A 176 -0.74 -6.89 -2.11
N TRP A 177 -0.03 -6.47 -3.14
CA TRP A 177 -0.13 -5.12 -3.67
C TRP A 177 -0.02 -5.10 -5.18
N GLY A 178 -1.06 -4.61 -5.84
CA GLY A 178 -1.16 -4.50 -7.28
C GLY A 178 -0.86 -3.08 -7.80
N ASP A 179 -0.95 -2.96 -9.12
CA ASP A 179 -0.83 -1.71 -9.87
C ASP A 179 -2.04 -0.78 -9.69
N ARG A 180 -3.18 -1.31 -9.24
CA ARG A 180 -4.42 -0.56 -8.95
C ARG A 180 -4.58 -0.13 -7.49
N ASP A 181 -3.58 -0.36 -6.64
CA ASP A 181 -3.60 0.07 -5.24
C ASP A 181 -3.05 1.49 -5.04
N TYR A 182 -3.18 2.05 -3.83
CA TYR A 182 -2.83 3.44 -3.50
C TYR A 182 -1.36 3.65 -3.09
N HIS A 183 -0.58 4.42 -3.83
CA HIS A 183 0.77 4.79 -3.39
C HIS A 183 0.81 6.18 -2.75
N ALA A 184 1.71 6.34 -1.79
CA ALA A 184 2.01 7.59 -1.10
C ALA A 184 3.49 7.94 -1.27
N CYS A 185 3.79 9.21 -1.53
CA CYS A 185 5.17 9.70 -1.53
C CYS A 185 5.34 10.88 -0.57
N PHE A 186 6.55 11.01 -0.05
CA PHE A 186 6.93 12.00 0.92
C PHE A 186 8.26 12.63 0.54
N ALA A 187 8.37 13.94 0.71
CA ALA A 187 9.61 14.66 0.51
C ALA A 187 9.92 15.54 1.71
N ASN A 188 11.22 15.73 1.97
CA ASN A 188 11.70 16.67 2.97
C ASN A 188 11.88 18.05 2.30
N PHE A 189 11.27 19.08 2.87
CA PHE A 189 11.44 20.48 2.51
C PHE A 189 12.04 21.22 3.71
N ASP A 190 13.31 21.58 3.62
CA ASP A 190 14.03 22.34 4.63
C ASP A 190 13.90 21.77 6.06
N GLY A 191 14.00 20.45 6.19
CA GLY A 191 13.89 19.72 7.46
C GLY A 191 12.47 19.22 7.75
N GLN A 192 11.45 19.65 7.01
CA GLN A 192 10.07 19.22 7.20
C GLN A 192 9.64 18.18 6.16
N TRP A 193 9.32 16.97 6.63
CA TRP A 193 8.69 15.96 5.80
C TRP A 193 7.21 16.30 5.55
N LEU A 194 6.76 16.09 4.31
CA LEU A 194 5.37 16.30 3.88
C LEU A 194 4.94 15.17 2.94
N LEU A 195 3.66 14.79 2.99
CA LEU A 195 3.02 13.96 1.96
C LEU A 195 2.88 14.78 0.68
N THR A 196 3.58 14.38 -0.37
CA THR A 196 3.64 15.06 -1.67
C THR A 196 2.75 14.39 -2.71
N LYS A 197 2.40 13.12 -2.50
CA LYS A 197 1.58 12.34 -3.41
C LYS A 197 0.74 11.34 -2.63
N PHE A 198 -0.53 11.21 -3.00
CA PHE A 198 -1.39 10.10 -2.62
C PHE A 198 -2.43 9.88 -3.70
N GLU A 199 -2.32 8.76 -4.41
CA GLU A 199 -3.20 8.46 -5.53
C GLU A 199 -3.31 6.94 -5.70
N ARG A 200 -4.38 6.52 -6.37
CA ARG A 200 -4.51 5.14 -6.82
C ARG A 200 -3.67 4.95 -8.08
N GLY A 201 -3.02 3.80 -8.22
CA GLY A 201 -2.44 3.41 -9.49
C GLY A 201 -3.50 3.19 -10.58
N LEU A 202 -3.05 3.18 -11.84
CA LEU A 202 -3.92 3.12 -13.03
C LEU A 202 -4.08 1.68 -13.49
#